data_AF-A0A821H3G1-F1
#
_entry.id   AF-A0A821H3G1-F1
#
_cell.length_a   1.000
_cell.length_b   1.000
_cell.length_c   1.000
_cell.angle_alpha   90.00
_cell.angle_beta   90.00
_cell.angle_gamma   90.00
#
_symmetry.space_group_name_H-M   'P 1'
#
loop_
_entity.id
_entity.type
_entity.pdbx_description
1 polymer ?
#
loop_
_entity_poly.entity_id
_entity_poly.type
_entity_poly.pdbx_seq_one_letter_code
_entity_poly.pdbx_strand_id
1 'polypeptide(L)'
;TPYVRVNPERIKGIVLTNKYDSSPGFKKPDDASFKIANHILEFILHEVEYGKLLPFQSGVGNVANAVLACIARDDRFQSIEMYTEVIQDSIFDLLDSDKLRFASTTALTFSPEGQKRFHSELHDLKSKFILRPME
;
A
#
# COMPACT_ATOMS: atom_id res chain seq x y z
N THR A 1 7.56 18.67 4.72
CA THR A 1 7.18 19.07 6.10
C THR A 1 6.07 18.13 6.56
N PRO A 2 5.88 17.90 7.88
CA PRO A 2 4.82 17.02 8.37
C PRO A 2 3.42 17.69 8.41
N TYR A 3 3.26 18.86 7.78
CA TYR A 3 2.03 19.64 7.74
C TYR A 3 1.99 20.54 6.51
N VAL A 4 0.78 20.93 6.11
CA VAL A 4 0.52 21.98 5.10
C VAL A 4 0.44 23.34 5.79
N ARG A 5 1.14 24.34 5.26
CA ARG A 5 1.14 25.71 5.82
C ARG A 5 -0.05 26.51 5.29
N VAL A 6 -0.69 27.26 6.17
CA VAL A 6 -1.78 28.19 5.83
C VAL A 6 -1.70 29.46 6.71
N ASN A 7 -2.08 30.61 6.16
CA ASN A 7 -2.26 31.84 6.95
C ASN A 7 -3.52 31.68 7.84
N PRO A 8 -3.41 31.77 9.19
CA PRO A 8 -4.55 31.65 10.09
C PRO A 8 -5.70 32.64 9.81
N GLU A 9 -5.41 33.84 9.28
CA GLU A 9 -6.44 34.85 8.95
C GLU A 9 -7.38 34.40 7.81
N ARG A 10 -6.95 33.41 7.01
CA ARG A 10 -7.77 32.80 5.96
C ARG A 10 -8.75 31.75 6.50
N ILE A 11 -8.60 31.32 7.76
CA ILE A 11 -9.46 30.31 8.39
C ILE A 11 -10.72 31.00 8.95
N LYS A 12 -11.89 30.68 8.39
CA LYS A 12 -13.18 31.25 8.85
C LYS A 12 -13.84 30.47 9.99
N GLY A 13 -13.40 29.23 10.23
CA GLY A 13 -13.89 28.37 11.30
C GLY A 13 -13.26 26.98 11.25
N ILE A 14 -13.39 26.23 12.35
CA ILE A 14 -12.93 24.84 12.48
C ILE A 14 -14.13 23.99 12.88
N VAL A 15 -14.45 22.97 12.10
CA VAL A 15 -15.56 22.04 12.38
C VAL A 15 -14.97 20.77 12.99
N LEU A 16 -15.34 20.46 14.23
CA LEU A 16 -14.93 19.22 14.88
C LEU A 16 -15.75 18.05 14.35
N THR A 17 -15.09 16.99 13.92
CA THR A 17 -15.72 15.76 13.41
C THR A 17 -15.14 14.53 14.11
N ASN A 18 -15.92 13.45 14.13
CA ASN A 18 -15.48 12.14 14.63
C ASN A 18 -16.06 11.06 13.71
N LYS A 19 -15.48 10.94 12.51
CA LYS A 19 -15.95 10.02 11.48
C LYS A 19 -14.75 9.37 10.79
N TYR A 20 -14.80 8.05 10.65
CA TYR A 20 -13.84 7.27 9.86
C TYR A 20 -14.07 7.43 8.35
N ASP A 21 -13.02 7.21 7.58
CA ASP A 21 -13.12 7.13 6.13
C ASP A 21 -14.02 5.97 5.70
N SER A 22 -14.86 6.23 4.71
CA SER A 22 -15.73 5.22 4.13
C SER A 22 -15.03 4.56 2.95
N SER A 23 -14.62 3.30 3.12
CA SER A 23 -14.08 2.49 2.04
C SER A 23 -14.92 1.21 1.88
N PRO A 24 -15.36 0.85 0.66
CA PRO A 24 -15.93 -0.48 0.45
C PRO A 24 -14.83 -1.51 0.73
N GLY A 25 -15.15 -2.53 1.52
CA GLY A 25 -14.21 -3.63 1.76
C GLY A 25 -13.70 -4.23 0.45
N PHE A 26 -12.46 -4.70 0.45
CA PHE A 26 -11.86 -5.29 -0.75
C PHE A 26 -12.30 -6.73 -0.92
N LYS A 27 -12.68 -7.10 -2.15
CA LYS A 27 -12.91 -8.51 -2.47
C LYS A 27 -11.58 -9.25 -2.42
N LYS A 28 -11.62 -10.48 -1.90
CA LYS A 28 -10.49 -11.39 -2.02
C LYS A 28 -10.23 -11.67 -3.51
N PRO A 29 -8.96 -11.76 -3.94
CA PRO A 29 -8.66 -12.15 -5.30
C PRO A 29 -9.22 -13.53 -5.63
N ASP A 30 -9.67 -13.70 -6.87
CA ASP A 30 -10.16 -14.97 -7.41
C ASP A 30 -9.04 -15.77 -8.08
N ASP A 31 -9.33 -17.01 -8.47
CA ASP A 31 -8.37 -17.92 -9.11
C ASP A 31 -7.78 -17.34 -10.40
N ALA A 32 -8.58 -16.58 -11.16
CA ALA A 32 -8.10 -15.92 -12.37
C ALA A 32 -7.07 -14.85 -12.03
N SER A 33 -7.32 -14.05 -10.99
CA SER A 33 -6.39 -13.03 -10.47
C SER A 33 -5.09 -13.66 -9.99
N PHE A 34 -5.13 -14.80 -9.29
CA PHE A 34 -3.93 -15.52 -8.87
C PHE A 34 -3.14 -16.09 -10.04
N LYS A 35 -3.80 -16.60 -11.09
CA LYS A 35 -3.11 -17.05 -12.31
C LYS A 35 -2.37 -15.89 -12.98
N ILE A 36 -3.03 -14.73 -13.14
CA ILE A 36 -2.41 -13.52 -13.68
C ILE A 36 -1.22 -13.09 -12.82
N ALA A 37 -1.40 -13.07 -11.49
CA ALA A 37 -0.34 -12.70 -10.56
C ALA A 37 0.90 -13.59 -10.72
N ASN A 38 0.72 -14.91 -10.79
CA ASN A 38 1.85 -15.83 -10.95
C ASN A 38 2.61 -15.60 -12.26
N HIS A 39 1.91 -15.33 -13.36
CA HIS A 39 2.59 -14.97 -14.62
C HIS A 39 3.41 -13.68 -14.49
N ILE A 40 2.89 -12.67 -13.79
CA ILE A 40 3.61 -11.42 -13.52
C ILE A 40 4.84 -11.67 -12.66
N LEU A 41 4.73 -12.49 -11.61
CA LEU A 41 5.85 -12.81 -10.72
C LEU A 41 6.97 -13.56 -11.45
N GLU A 42 6.64 -14.57 -12.24
CA GLU A 42 7.65 -15.30 -13.03
C GLU A 42 8.36 -14.35 -14.01
N PHE A 43 7.63 -13.43 -14.65
CA PHE A 43 8.23 -12.42 -15.50
C PHE A 43 9.19 -11.50 -14.71
N ILE A 44 8.75 -10.98 -13.56
CA ILE A 44 9.60 -10.11 -12.73
C ILE A 44 10.86 -10.85 -12.28
N LEU A 45 10.73 -12.09 -11.81
CA LEU A 45 11.86 -12.88 -11.35
C LEU A 45 12.86 -13.14 -12.48
N HIS A 46 12.37 -13.43 -13.68
CA HIS A 46 13.22 -13.56 -14.85
C HIS A 46 13.97 -12.26 -15.16
N GLU A 47 13.30 -11.11 -15.18
CA GLU A 47 13.95 -9.82 -15.45
C GLU A 47 14.96 -9.41 -14.38
N VAL A 48 14.74 -9.79 -13.11
CA VAL A 48 15.68 -9.54 -12.00
C VAL A 48 16.98 -10.34 -12.16
N GLU A 49 16.99 -11.45 -12.90
CA GLU A 49 18.26 -12.13 -13.23
C GLU A 49 19.16 -11.27 -14.13
N TYR A 50 18.58 -10.33 -14.89
CA TYR A 50 19.29 -9.46 -15.83
C TYR A 50 19.41 -8.01 -15.35
N GLY A 51 18.84 -7.66 -14.19
CA GLY A 51 18.78 -6.29 -13.71
C GLY A 51 18.37 -6.17 -12.25
N LYS A 52 18.30 -4.94 -11.75
CA LYS A 52 17.85 -4.69 -10.37
C LYS A 52 16.34 -4.53 -10.30
N LEU A 53 15.74 -5.03 -9.22
CA LEU A 53 14.33 -4.78 -8.93
C LEU A 53 14.11 -3.29 -8.60
N LEU A 54 13.15 -2.66 -9.27
CA LEU A 54 12.78 -1.25 -9.06
C LEU A 54 11.58 -1.15 -8.10
N PRO A 55 11.33 0.02 -7.49
CA PRO A 55 10.14 0.24 -6.67
C PRO A 55 8.85 -0.01 -7.46
N PHE A 56 7.90 -0.68 -6.83
CA PHE A 56 6.63 -1.06 -7.44
C PHE A 56 5.60 0.07 -7.36
N GLN A 57 4.91 0.29 -8.46
CA GLN A 57 3.60 0.92 -8.48
C GLN A 57 2.55 -0.19 -8.63
N SER A 58 1.57 -0.22 -7.72
CA SER A 58 0.46 -1.18 -7.80
C SER A 58 -0.86 -0.42 -7.78
N GLY A 59 -1.72 -0.70 -8.75
CA GLY A 59 -3.06 -0.13 -8.81
C GLY A 59 -3.99 -0.72 -7.75
N VAL A 60 -5.29 -0.45 -7.88
CA VAL A 60 -6.32 -1.01 -7.01
C VAL A 60 -7.04 -2.18 -7.66
N GLY A 61 -7.50 -3.14 -6.86
CA GLY A 61 -8.38 -4.23 -7.30
C GLY A 61 -7.80 -5.64 -7.19
N ASN A 62 -8.59 -6.64 -7.60
CA ASN A 62 -8.31 -8.06 -7.34
C ASN A 62 -6.95 -8.52 -7.87
N VAL A 63 -6.59 -8.16 -9.11
CA VAL A 63 -5.30 -8.57 -9.71
C VAL A 63 -4.12 -7.93 -8.99
N ALA A 64 -4.19 -6.63 -8.70
CA ALA A 64 -3.14 -5.91 -7.98
C ALA A 64 -2.93 -6.50 -6.58
N ASN A 65 -4.02 -6.79 -5.87
CA ASN A 65 -3.98 -7.43 -4.56
C ASN A 65 -3.44 -8.87 -4.63
N ALA A 66 -3.75 -9.63 -5.69
CA ALA A 66 -3.18 -10.96 -5.89
C ALA A 66 -1.67 -10.91 -6.09
N VAL A 67 -1.17 -9.95 -6.88
CA VAL A 67 0.28 -9.78 -7.11
C VAL A 67 1.02 -9.54 -5.80
N LEU A 68 0.56 -8.58 -4.99
CA LEU A 68 1.19 -8.27 -3.70
C LEU A 68 1.09 -9.43 -2.70
N ALA A 69 -0.05 -10.13 -2.66
CA ALA A 69 -0.22 -11.31 -1.82
C ALA A 69 0.67 -12.48 -2.25
N CYS A 70 0.89 -12.68 -3.56
CA CYS A 70 1.83 -13.68 -4.05
C CYS A 70 3.27 -13.30 -3.69
N ILE A 71 3.67 -12.02 -3.86
CA ILE A 71 5.01 -11.55 -3.45
C ILE A 71 5.24 -11.80 -1.95
N ALA A 72 4.25 -11.48 -1.11
CA ALA A 72 4.32 -11.73 0.33
C ALA A 72 4.62 -13.20 0.66
N ARG A 73 4.13 -14.15 -0.15
CA ARG A 73 4.28 -15.60 0.07
C ARG A 73 5.45 -16.23 -0.66
N ASP A 74 6.05 -15.55 -1.63
CA ASP A 74 7.10 -16.11 -2.47
C ASP A 74 8.48 -15.78 -1.91
N ASP A 75 9.20 -16.79 -1.41
CA ASP A 75 10.51 -16.63 -0.75
C ASP A 75 11.63 -16.21 -1.71
N ARG A 76 11.39 -16.28 -3.02
CA ARG A 76 12.31 -15.72 -4.03
C ARG A 76 12.37 -14.19 -3.95
N PHE A 77 11.34 -13.54 -3.40
CA PHE A 77 11.32 -12.11 -3.10
C PHE A 77 11.79 -11.86 -1.66
N GLN A 78 12.95 -11.22 -1.52
CA GLN A 78 13.52 -10.87 -0.21
C GLN A 78 12.84 -9.64 0.41
N SER A 79 12.76 -8.53 -0.33
CA SER A 79 11.99 -7.35 0.05
C SER A 79 11.69 -6.50 -1.18
N ILE A 80 10.63 -5.70 -1.10
CA ILE A 80 10.25 -4.73 -2.12
C ILE A 80 10.14 -3.33 -1.53
N GLU A 81 10.31 -2.34 -2.39
CA GLU A 81 9.90 -0.97 -2.14
C GLU A 81 8.71 -0.63 -3.01
N MET A 82 7.88 0.29 -2.55
CA MET A 82 6.76 0.78 -3.34
C MET A 82 6.86 2.29 -3.54
N TYR A 83 6.56 2.71 -4.76
CA TYR A 83 6.28 4.08 -5.13
C TYR A 83 4.95 4.07 -5.88
N THR A 84 3.86 4.26 -5.13
CA THR A 84 2.50 4.04 -5.62
C THR A 84 1.62 5.26 -5.37
N GLU A 85 0.43 5.30 -5.96
CA GLU A 85 -0.54 6.37 -5.70
C GLU A 85 -1.35 6.08 -4.42
N VAL A 86 -1.78 4.83 -4.27
CA VAL A 86 -2.68 4.37 -3.19
C VAL A 86 -2.15 3.07 -2.60
N ILE A 87 -2.20 2.96 -1.28
CA ILE A 87 -1.95 1.72 -0.54
C ILE A 87 -3.28 1.14 -0.05
N GLN A 88 -3.46 -0.17 -0.24
CA GLN A 88 -4.63 -0.95 0.20
C GLN A 88 -4.22 -2.04 1.20
N ASP A 89 -5.18 -2.80 1.71
CA ASP A 89 -5.00 -3.85 2.73
C ASP A 89 -3.91 -4.88 2.38
N SER A 90 -3.66 -5.16 1.10
CA SER A 90 -2.63 -6.10 0.65
C SER A 90 -1.21 -5.74 1.11
N ILE A 91 -0.99 -4.50 1.54
CA ILE A 91 0.27 -4.07 2.15
C ILE A 91 0.55 -4.79 3.47
N PHE A 92 -0.50 -5.17 4.19
CA PHE A 92 -0.36 -5.83 5.49
C PHE A 92 0.25 -7.22 5.34
N ASP A 93 -0.08 -7.95 4.28
CA ASP A 93 0.57 -9.24 3.99
C ASP A 93 2.08 -9.08 3.75
N LEU A 94 2.49 -8.00 3.08
CA LEU A 94 3.90 -7.69 2.85
C LEU A 94 4.62 -7.24 4.13
N LEU A 95 3.93 -6.52 5.02
CA LEU A 95 4.46 -6.13 6.32
C LEU A 95 4.62 -7.36 7.23
N ASP A 96 3.61 -8.23 7.28
CA ASP A 96 3.60 -9.44 8.10
C ASP A 96 4.66 -10.45 7.68
N SER A 97 5.01 -10.47 6.39
CA SER A 97 6.10 -11.28 5.83
C SER A 97 7.46 -10.60 5.86
N ASP A 98 7.57 -9.40 6.45
CA ASP A 98 8.77 -8.53 6.44
C ASP A 98 9.35 -8.27 5.03
N LYS A 99 8.50 -8.35 4.00
CA LYS A 99 8.86 -8.10 2.60
C LYS A 99 8.60 -6.67 2.16
N LEU A 100 7.95 -5.84 2.96
CA LEU A 100 7.88 -4.40 2.70
C LEU A 100 9.02 -3.64 3.40
N ARG A 101 9.96 -3.13 2.61
CA ARG A 101 11.01 -2.23 3.11
C ARG A 101 10.46 -0.84 3.40
N PHE A 102 9.80 -0.24 2.41
CA PHE A 102 9.26 1.12 2.50
C PHE A 102 8.24 1.37 1.40
N ALA A 103 7.26 2.25 1.64
CA ALA A 103 6.34 2.71 0.61
C ALA A 103 6.15 4.23 0.61
N SER A 104 6.34 4.83 -0.57
CA SER A 104 5.96 6.20 -0.90
C SER A 104 4.60 6.19 -1.57
N THR A 105 3.65 6.96 -1.03
CA THR A 105 2.27 6.99 -1.52
C THR A 105 1.63 8.37 -1.40
N THR A 106 0.50 8.58 -2.07
CA THR A 106 -0.33 9.79 -1.91
C THR A 106 -1.43 9.56 -0.89
N ALA A 107 -2.07 8.39 -0.94
CA ALA A 107 -3.21 8.05 -0.10
C ALA A 107 -3.11 6.65 0.52
N LEU A 108 -3.83 6.47 1.62
CA LEU A 108 -4.08 5.18 2.27
C LEU A 108 -5.57 4.90 2.19
N THR A 109 -5.95 3.74 1.64
CA THR A 109 -7.35 3.35 1.48
C THR A 109 -7.52 1.95 2.03
N PHE A 110 -7.92 1.86 3.28
CA PHE A 110 -8.09 0.58 3.99
C PHE A 110 -9.56 0.21 4.17
N SER A 111 -9.83 -1.11 4.20
CA SER A 111 -11.12 -1.64 4.65
C SER A 111 -11.40 -1.28 6.12
N PRO A 112 -12.63 -1.47 6.63
CA PRO A 112 -12.90 -1.24 8.05
C PRO A 112 -11.97 -2.00 9.01
N GLU A 113 -11.61 -3.24 8.67
CA GLU A 113 -10.66 -4.06 9.41
C GLU A 113 -9.23 -3.52 9.28
N GLY A 114 -8.81 -3.15 8.07
CA GLY A 114 -7.51 -2.55 7.80
C GLY A 114 -7.32 -1.20 8.52
N GLN A 115 -8.37 -0.38 8.61
CA GLN A 115 -8.36 0.87 9.38
C GLN A 115 -8.14 0.61 10.86
N LYS A 116 -8.87 -0.35 11.45
CA LYS A 116 -8.68 -0.73 12.87
C LYS A 116 -7.24 -1.12 13.15
N ARG A 117 -6.66 -1.97 12.27
CA ARG A 117 -5.26 -2.40 12.36
C ARG A 117 -4.29 -1.22 12.23
N PHE A 118 -4.48 -0.38 11.21
CA PHE A 118 -3.66 0.81 11.00
C PHE A 118 -3.64 1.73 12.23
N HIS A 119 -4.81 1.94 12.86
CA HIS A 119 -4.92 2.75 14.07
C HIS A 119 -4.26 2.10 15.28
N SER A 120 -4.34 0.77 15.45
CA SER A 120 -3.69 0.07 16.56
C SER A 120 -2.17 -0.02 16.41
N GLU A 121 -1.65 -0.03 15.18
CA GLU A 121 -0.23 -0.19 14.85
C GLU A 121 0.43 1.11 14.37
N LEU A 122 -0.22 2.26 14.55
CA LEU A 122 0.15 3.54 13.93
C LEU A 122 1.61 3.94 14.18
N HIS A 123 2.12 3.65 15.38
CA HIS A 123 3.50 3.99 15.75
C HIS A 123 4.53 3.28 14.87
N ASP A 124 4.33 1.97 14.65
CA ASP A 124 5.26 1.14 13.89
C ASP A 124 5.13 1.45 12.39
N LEU A 125 3.89 1.56 11.91
CA LEU A 125 3.58 1.85 10.51
C LEU A 125 4.06 3.24 10.07
N LYS A 126 4.19 4.21 10.99
CA LYS A 126 4.69 5.55 10.66
C LYS A 126 6.09 5.53 10.03
N SER A 127 6.93 4.56 10.38
CA SER A 127 8.28 4.41 9.80
C SER A 127 8.29 3.73 8.43
N LYS A 128 7.20 3.05 8.06
CA LYS A 128 7.10 2.24 6.83
C LYS A 128 6.56 3.04 5.64
N PHE A 129 5.92 4.18 5.89
CA PHE A 129 5.23 4.97 4.88
C PHE A 129 5.68 6.43 4.82
N ILE A 130 5.69 7.01 3.62
CA ILE A 130 5.65 8.46 3.43
C ILE A 130 4.47 8.86 2.54
N LEU A 131 3.68 9.80 3.05
CA LEU A 131 2.62 10.45 2.29
C LEU A 131 3.18 11.67 1.55
N ARG A 132 2.92 11.76 0.24
CA ARG A 132 3.34 12.86 -0.62
C ARG A 132 2.12 13.49 -1.32
N PRO A 133 2.19 14.77 -1.71
CA PRO A 133 1.26 15.31 -2.71
C PRO A 133 1.32 14.50 -4.01
N MET A 134 0.23 14.52 -4.78
CA MET A 134 0.14 13.81 -6.07
C MET A 134 0.99 14.45 -7.19
N GLU A 135 1.31 15.74 -7.07
CA GLU A 135 2.05 16.55 -8.05
C GLU A 135 3.57 16.32 -8.01
#